data_AF-A0A933DTE8-F1
#
_entry.id   AF-A0A933DTE8-F1
#
_cell.length_a   1.000
_cell.length_b   1.000
_cell.length_c   1.000
_cell.angle_alpha   90.00
_cell.angle_beta   90.00
_cell.angle_gamma   90.00
#
_symmetry.space_group_name_H-M   'P 1'
#
loop_
_entity.id
_entity.type
_entity.pdbx_description
1 polymer ?
#
loop_
_entity_poly.entity_id
_entity_poly.type
_entity_poly.pdbx_seq_one_letter_code
_entity_poly.pdbx_strand_id
1 'polypeptide(L)'
;MTIVQPYKRTPLGILFFWIMGFVISGIALYGIILYNQLVDIRHDVSAIHQNVRRAEVMNAELKNTLYAATDPINPEGILRDRGFIVDGRPTYARSEPRVDQYRLYYGR
;
A
#
# COMPACT_ATOMS: atom_id res chain seq x y z
N MET A 1 -10.19 -92.65 -11.32
CA MET A 1 -10.90 -91.41 -10.93
C MET A 1 -10.03 -90.23 -11.29
N THR A 2 -10.50 -89.33 -12.14
CA THR A 2 -9.76 -88.14 -12.55
C THR A 2 -10.25 -86.97 -11.69
N ILE A 3 -9.39 -86.48 -10.80
CA ILE A 3 -9.69 -85.32 -9.96
C ILE A 3 -9.36 -84.07 -10.77
N VAL A 4 -10.39 -83.37 -11.22
CA VAL A 4 -10.26 -82.07 -11.88
C VAL A 4 -10.07 -81.01 -10.81
N GLN A 5 -8.88 -80.41 -10.73
CA GLN A 5 -8.65 -79.27 -9.84
C GLN A 5 -9.16 -77.97 -10.49
N PRO A 6 -9.99 -77.17 -9.80
CA PRO A 6 -10.40 -75.87 -10.33
C PRO A 6 -9.22 -74.90 -10.36
N TYR A 7 -9.03 -74.25 -11.50
CA TYR A 7 -7.98 -73.25 -11.72
C TYR A 7 -8.19 -72.04 -10.80
N LYS A 8 -7.36 -71.88 -9.77
CA LYS A 8 -7.33 -70.70 -8.91
C LYS A 8 -6.83 -69.49 -9.70
N ARG A 9 -7.74 -68.67 -10.25
CA ARG A 9 -7.39 -67.33 -10.73
C ARG A 9 -7.04 -66.44 -9.52
N THR A 10 -5.91 -65.77 -9.58
CA THR A 10 -5.51 -64.78 -8.57
C THR A 10 -6.40 -63.54 -8.64
N PRO A 11 -6.75 -62.89 -7.51
CA PRO A 11 -7.63 -61.72 -7.47
C PRO A 11 -6.94 -60.42 -7.91
N LEU A 12 -5.81 -60.49 -8.63
CA LEU A 12 -4.96 -59.35 -8.95
C LEU A 12 -5.71 -58.28 -9.77
N GLY A 13 -6.57 -58.71 -10.69
CA GLY A 13 -7.42 -57.80 -11.46
C GLY A 13 -8.42 -57.05 -10.58
N ILE A 14 -9.02 -57.74 -9.61
CA ILE A 14 -9.98 -57.13 -8.66
C ILE A 14 -9.25 -56.09 -7.79
N LEU A 15 -8.05 -56.42 -7.31
CA LEU A 15 -7.21 -55.48 -6.55
C LEU A 15 -6.86 -54.23 -7.37
N PHE A 16 -6.51 -54.40 -8.65
CA PHE A 16 -6.22 -53.28 -9.54
C PHE A 16 -7.42 -52.35 -9.72
N PHE A 17 -8.62 -52.90 -9.91
CA PHE A 17 -9.85 -52.10 -10.00
C PHE A 17 -10.13 -51.31 -8.73
N TRP A 18 -9.91 -51.90 -7.55
CA TRP A 18 -10.06 -51.19 -6.27
C TRP A 18 -9.07 -50.03 -6.13
N ILE A 19 -7.81 -50.24 -6.50
CA ILE A 19 -6.78 -49.19 -6.46
C ILE A 19 -7.15 -48.05 -7.41
N MET A 20 -7.55 -48.36 -8.65
CA MET A 20 -8.02 -47.36 -9.61
C MET A 20 -9.21 -46.56 -9.07
N GLY A 21 -10.21 -47.23 -8.50
CA GLY A 21 -11.38 -46.57 -7.92
C GLY A 21 -11.02 -45.64 -6.77
N PHE A 22 -10.09 -46.07 -5.90
CA PHE A 22 -9.59 -45.25 -4.80
C PHE A 22 -8.84 -44.01 -5.30
N VAL A 23 -7.96 -44.16 -6.30
CA VAL A 23 -7.21 -43.05 -6.88
C VAL A 23 -8.14 -42.03 -7.54
N ILE A 24 -9.12 -42.48 -8.35
CA ILE A 24 -10.08 -41.58 -9.00
C ILE A 24 -10.88 -40.80 -7.95
N SER A 25 -11.36 -41.50 -6.91
CA SER A 25 -12.12 -40.86 -5.83
C SER A 25 -11.28 -39.84 -5.07
N GLY A 26 -10.01 -40.15 -4.80
CA GLY A 26 -9.07 -39.24 -4.16
C GLY A 26 -8.82 -37.98 -4.98
N ILE A 27 -8.63 -38.12 -6.29
CA ILE A 27 -8.44 -36.98 -7.21
C ILE A 27 -9.71 -36.10 -7.24
N ALA A 28 -10.90 -36.71 -7.30
CA ALA A 28 -12.15 -35.97 -7.31
C ALA A 28 -12.34 -35.14 -6.03
N LEU A 29 -12.10 -35.75 -4.86
CA LEU A 29 -12.18 -35.05 -3.57
C LEU A 29 -11.14 -33.92 -3.47
N TYR A 30 -9.92 -34.19 -3.92
CA TYR A 30 -8.86 -33.18 -3.92
C TYR A 30 -9.19 -31.99 -4.83
N GLY A 31 -9.80 -32.25 -5.99
CA GLY A 31 -10.28 -31.20 -6.89
C GLY A 31 -11.32 -30.27 -6.24
N ILE A 32 -12.23 -30.82 -5.45
CA ILE A 32 -13.22 -30.03 -4.70
C ILE A 32 -12.53 -29.13 -3.66
N ILE A 33 -11.56 -29.66 -2.92
CA ILE A 33 -10.80 -28.89 -1.93
C ILE A 33 -10.04 -27.75 -2.61
N LEU A 34 -9.36 -28.02 -3.73
CA LEU A 34 -8.65 -27.00 -4.49
C LEU A 34 -9.57 -25.91 -5.00
N TYR A 35 -10.77 -26.27 -5.49
CA TYR A 35 -11.74 -25.30 -5.95
C TYR A 35 -12.17 -24.36 -4.82
N ASN A 36 -12.50 -24.90 -3.65
CA ASN A 36 -12.90 -24.10 -2.50
C ASN A 36 -11.77 -23.17 -2.05
N GLN A 37 -10.54 -23.67 -1.94
CA GLN A 37 -9.37 -22.85 -1.62
C GLN A 37 -9.17 -21.72 -2.64
N LEU A 38 -9.34 -22.00 -3.93
CA LEU A 38 -9.20 -20.98 -4.97
C LEU A 38 -10.27 -19.89 -4.85
N VAL A 39 -11.50 -20.26 -4.51
CA VAL A 39 -12.59 -19.30 -4.28
C VAL A 39 -12.28 -18.42 -3.07
N ASP A 40 -11.84 -19.01 -1.96
CA ASP A 40 -11.46 -18.28 -0.74
C ASP A 40 -10.33 -17.28 -1.03
N ILE A 41 -9.27 -17.73 -1.71
CA ILE A 41 -8.13 -16.88 -2.10
C ILE A 41 -8.60 -15.69 -2.97
N ARG A 42 -9.56 -15.90 -3.89
CA ARG A 42 -10.09 -14.81 -4.71
C ARG A 42 -10.83 -13.77 -3.88
N HIS A 43 -11.59 -14.20 -2.88
CA HIS A 43 -12.25 -13.29 -1.96
C HIS A 43 -11.25 -12.51 -1.12
N ASP A 44 -10.23 -13.18 -0.58
CA ASP A 44 -9.17 -12.53 0.20
C ASP A 44 -8.41 -11.49 -0.62
N VAL A 45 -8.01 -11.83 -1.85
CA VAL A 45 -7.35 -10.90 -2.77
C VAL A 45 -8.24 -9.68 -3.06
N SER A 46 -9.55 -9.89 -3.27
CA SER A 46 -10.49 -8.79 -3.49
C SER A 46 -10.59 -7.87 -2.25
N ALA A 47 -10.67 -8.46 -1.05
CA ALA A 47 -10.71 -7.71 0.19
C ALA A 47 -9.42 -6.91 0.43
N ILE A 48 -8.26 -7.51 0.14
CA ILE A 48 -6.96 -6.83 0.22
C ILE A 48 -6.92 -5.63 -0.72
N HIS A 49 -7.34 -5.78 -1.99
CA HIS A 49 -7.42 -4.66 -2.93
C HIS A 49 -8.33 -3.54 -2.44
N GLN A 50 -9.48 -3.89 -1.84
CA GLN A 50 -10.37 -2.89 -1.27
C GLN A 50 -9.72 -2.15 -0.09
N ASN A 51 -9.00 -2.85 0.77
CA ASN A 51 -8.29 -2.27 1.90
C ASN A 51 -7.16 -1.34 1.46
N VAL A 52 -6.39 -1.72 0.42
CA VAL A 52 -5.37 -0.85 -0.18
C VAL A 52 -6.00 0.44 -0.70
N ARG A 53 -7.11 0.34 -1.44
CA ARG A 53 -7.80 1.53 -1.97
C ARG A 53 -8.34 2.44 -0.85
N ARG A 54 -8.86 1.86 0.23
CA ARG A 54 -9.28 2.64 1.41
C ARG A 54 -8.09 3.34 2.06
N ALA A 55 -6.96 2.65 2.21
CA ALA A 55 -5.74 3.24 2.77
C ALA A 55 -5.21 4.40 1.90
N GLU A 56 -5.28 4.28 0.57
CA GLU A 56 -4.92 5.37 -0.35
C GLU A 56 -5.82 6.59 -0.18
N VAL A 57 -7.14 6.39 -0.08
CA VAL A 57 -8.10 7.48 0.16
C VAL A 57 -7.83 8.14 1.51
N MET A 58 -7.65 7.35 2.58
CA MET A 58 -7.31 7.89 3.90
C MET A 58 -5.99 8.65 3.90
N ASN A 59 -4.99 8.20 3.13
CA ASN A 59 -3.72 8.91 2.99
C ASN A 59 -3.91 10.27 2.30
N ALA A 60 -4.70 10.31 1.22
CA ALA A 60 -5.02 11.54 0.52
C ALA A 60 -5.81 12.51 1.41
N GLU A 61 -6.77 12.00 2.17
CA GLU A 61 -7.55 12.78 3.13
C GLU A 61 -6.67 13.34 4.24
N LEU A 62 -5.81 12.51 4.85
CA LEU A 62 -4.87 12.95 5.88
C LEU A 62 -3.90 14.02 5.36
N LYS A 63 -3.40 13.87 4.13
CA LYS A 63 -2.58 14.91 3.47
C LYS A 63 -3.38 16.20 3.30
N ASN A 64 -4.62 16.12 2.85
CA ASN A 64 -5.47 17.29 2.68
C ASN A 64 -5.75 17.98 4.03
N THR A 65 -6.02 17.22 5.09
CA THR A 65 -6.17 17.76 6.44
C THR A 65 -4.88 18.41 6.94
N LEU A 66 -3.74 17.76 6.70
CA LEU A 66 -2.44 18.34 7.08
C LEU A 66 -2.20 19.65 6.35
N TYR A 67 -2.42 19.69 5.03
CA TYR A 67 -2.32 20.91 4.25
C TYR A 67 -3.29 21.96 4.77
N ALA A 68 -4.58 21.66 4.97
CA ALA A 68 -5.52 22.63 5.53
C ALA A 68 -5.10 23.17 6.91
N ALA A 69 -4.39 22.38 7.72
CA ALA A 69 -3.91 22.78 9.03
C ALA A 69 -2.56 23.53 9.02
N THR A 70 -1.73 23.32 7.99
CA THR A 70 -0.39 23.93 7.88
C THR A 70 -0.27 24.98 6.80
N ASP A 71 -1.19 25.01 5.85
CA ASP A 71 -1.37 26.09 4.89
C ASP A 71 -1.67 27.33 5.73
N PRO A 72 -0.82 28.36 5.69
CA PRO A 72 -1.02 29.58 6.45
C PRO A 72 -2.31 30.21 5.93
N ILE A 73 -3.43 29.91 6.59
CA ILE A 73 -4.72 30.55 6.41
C ILE A 73 -4.45 32.04 6.54
N ASN A 74 -4.32 32.70 5.39
CA ASN A 74 -4.04 34.10 5.21
C ASN A 74 -2.96 34.62 6.18
N PRO A 75 -1.65 34.57 5.83
CA PRO A 75 -0.62 35.16 6.68
C PRO A 75 -0.98 36.61 7.04
N GLU A 76 -1.65 37.35 6.15
CA GLU A 76 -2.16 38.70 6.42
C GLU A 76 -3.16 38.79 7.58
N GLY A 77 -4.02 37.80 7.79
CA GLY A 77 -5.00 37.76 8.89
C GLY A 77 -4.34 37.47 10.24
N ILE A 78 -3.51 36.43 10.29
CA ILE A 78 -2.77 36.06 11.51
C ILE A 78 -1.74 37.14 11.89
N LEU A 79 -1.11 37.77 10.89
CA LEU A 79 -0.18 38.88 11.10
C LEU A 79 -0.92 40.14 11.55
N ARG A 80 -2.08 40.49 10.97
CA ARG A 80 -2.92 41.61 11.44
C ARG A 80 -3.41 41.42 12.87
N ASP A 81 -3.91 40.24 13.22
CA ASP A 81 -4.43 39.94 14.56
C ASP A 81 -3.33 40.00 15.62
N ARG A 82 -2.07 39.75 15.23
CA ARG A 82 -0.88 39.92 16.07
C ARG A 82 -0.25 41.32 15.97
N GLY A 83 -0.91 42.28 15.31
CA GLY A 83 -0.49 43.68 15.22
C GLY A 83 0.62 43.97 14.21
N PHE A 84 0.95 43.01 13.33
CA PHE A 84 1.93 43.22 12.27
C PHE A 84 1.27 43.92 11.07
N ILE A 85 2.00 44.89 10.52
CA ILE A 85 1.58 45.72 9.38
C ILE A 85 2.49 45.37 8.21
N VAL A 86 1.94 45.25 7.00
CA VAL A 86 2.74 45.02 5.79
C VAL A 86 3.59 46.27 5.50
N ASP A 87 4.89 46.20 5.75
CA ASP A 87 5.83 47.27 5.43
C ASP A 87 6.24 47.16 3.95
N GLY A 88 5.78 48.10 3.12
CA GLY A 88 6.09 48.16 1.69
C GLY A 88 7.54 48.55 1.38
N ARG A 89 8.34 48.95 2.38
CA ARG A 89 9.77 49.30 2.23
C ARG A 89 10.58 48.84 3.45
N PRO A 90 10.85 47.53 3.58
CA PRO A 90 11.59 47.00 4.70
C PRO A 90 12.99 47.63 4.79
N THR A 91 13.24 48.36 5.87
CA THR A 91 14.49 49.11 6.06
C THR A 91 15.70 48.18 6.21
N TYR A 92 15.50 46.91 6.59
CA TYR A 92 16.54 45.89 6.68
C TYR A 92 17.07 45.39 5.33
N ALA A 93 16.42 45.75 4.20
CA ALA A 93 16.91 45.42 2.85
C ALA A 93 17.85 46.49 2.28
N ARG A 94 18.08 47.60 2.99
CA ARG A 94 18.98 48.67 2.53
C ARG A 94 20.39 48.38 3.04
N SER A 95 21.19 47.70 2.23
CA SER A 95 22.64 47.67 2.42
C SER A 95 23.18 49.09 2.23
N GLU A 96 23.53 49.77 3.33
CA GLU A 96 24.22 51.05 3.28
C GLU A 96 25.55 50.89 2.54
N PRO A 97 25.89 51.77 1.58
CA PRO A 97 27.24 51.79 1.03
C PRO A 97 28.18 52.35 2.10
N ARG A 98 29.21 51.57 2.47
CA ARG A 98 30.34 52.08 3.25
C ARG A 98 30.94 53.27 2.50
N VAL A 99 30.83 54.46 3.08
CA VAL A 99 31.55 55.64 2.61
C VAL A 99 32.94 55.61 3.24
N ASP A 100 33.95 55.28 2.46
CA ASP A 100 35.37 55.41 2.82
C ASP A 100 35.70 56.89 3.04
N GLN A 101 35.69 57.34 4.30
CA GLN A 101 36.17 58.65 4.70
C GLN A 101 37.67 58.61 5.01
N TYR A 102 38.52 58.63 3.98
CA TYR A 102 39.89 59.12 4.16
C TYR A 102 39.87 60.65 4.14
N ARG A 103 40.01 61.21 5.35
CA ARG A 103 40.24 62.62 5.69
C ARG A 103 41.12 63.35 4.67
N LEU A 104 40.58 64.42 4.10
CA LEU A 104 41.34 65.58 3.65
C LEU A 104 40.64 66.86 4.12
N TYR A 105 41.03 67.35 5.29
CA TYR A 105 40.96 68.74 5.75
C TYR A 105 42.06 68.85 6.82
N TYR A 106 43.04 69.74 6.69
CA TYR A 106 42.86 71.18 6.82
C TYR A 106 43.65 71.99 5.80
N GLY A 107 42.98 72.94 5.16
CA GLY A 107 43.62 74.15 4.65
C GLY A 107 43.63 75.23 5.72
N ARG A 108 44.74 75.95 5.80
CA ARG A 108 44.74 77.42 5.85
C ARG A 108 46.02 77.93 5.23
#